data_AF-F9XAZ9-F1
#
_entry.id   AF-F9XAZ9-F1
#
_cell.length_a   1.000
_cell.length_b   1.000
_cell.length_c   1.000
_cell.angle_alpha   90.00
_cell.angle_beta   90.00
_cell.angle_gamma   90.00
#
_symmetry.space_group_name_H-M   'P 1'
#
loop_
_entity.id
_entity.type
_entity.pdbx_description
1 polymer ?
#
loop_
_entity_poly.entity_id
_entity_poly.type
_entity_poly.pdbx_seq_one_letter_code
_entity_poly.pdbx_strand_id
1 'polypeptide(L)' 'CREQNVRTPNYQVISDRRGGRTAWSCVVTVQGANFPARFWYDGQYVNNAREDAAEKALQTL' A
#
# COMPACT_ATOMS: atom_id res chain seq x y z
N CYS A 1 -1.76 -1.29 -15.05
CA CYS A 1 -3.09 -0.63 -15.00
C CYS A 1 -3.56 -0.13 -16.36
N ARG A 2 -2.87 0.83 -17.00
CA ARG A 2 -3.29 1.38 -18.30
C ARG A 2 -3.13 0.39 -19.46
N GLU A 3 -2.10 -0.45 -19.45
CA GLU A 3 -1.89 -1.47 -20.49
C GLU A 3 -2.72 -2.75 -20.29
N GLN A 4 -3.15 -3.03 -19.05
CA GLN A 4 -3.90 -4.24 -18.72
C GLN A 4 -5.42 -4.02 -18.52
N ASN A 5 -5.95 -2.83 -18.86
CA ASN A 5 -7.37 -2.50 -18.66
C ASN A 5 -7.86 -2.65 -17.20
N VAL A 6 -6.93 -2.63 -16.24
CA VAL A 6 -7.23 -2.82 -14.83
C VAL A 6 -7.68 -1.49 -14.23
N ARG A 7 -8.84 -1.49 -13.53
CA ARG A 7 -9.36 -0.34 -12.78
C ARG A 7 -8.26 0.31 -11.94
N THR A 8 -8.25 1.64 -11.91
CA THR A 8 -7.23 2.43 -11.21
C THR A 8 -7.08 1.92 -9.77
N PRO A 9 -5.88 1.47 -9.38
CA PRO A 9 -5.64 0.96 -8.04
C PRO A 9 -5.83 2.10 -7.03
N ASN A 10 -6.59 1.85 -5.97
CA ASN A 10 -6.82 2.82 -4.90
C ASN A 10 -5.83 2.58 -3.77
N TYR A 11 -5.03 3.58 -3.43
CA TYR A 11 -4.03 3.48 -2.35
C TYR A 11 -4.57 4.13 -1.09
N GLN A 12 -4.74 3.34 -0.04
CA GLN A 12 -5.15 3.81 1.28
C GLN A 12 -3.95 3.74 2.23
N VAL A 13 -3.44 4.91 2.62
CA VAL A 13 -2.36 5.01 3.61
C VAL A 13 -2.97 4.98 5.01
N ILE A 14 -2.44 4.11 5.86
CA ILE A 14 -2.86 3.92 7.26
C ILE A 14 -1.74 4.43 8.16
N SER A 15 -2.09 5.20 9.18
CA SER A 15 -1.13 5.63 10.21
C SER A 15 -1.60 5.14 11.59
N ASP A 16 -0.67 4.59 12.37
CA ASP A 16 -0.90 4.04 13.70
C ASP A 16 0.06 4.70 14.69
N ARG A 17 -0.49 5.38 15.70
CA ARG A 17 0.30 6.20 16.63
C ARG A 17 0.66 5.39 17.87
N ARG A 18 1.92 4.95 17.98
CA ARG A 18 2.41 4.06 19.04
C ARG A 18 3.25 4.79 20.09
N GLY A 19 2.61 5.70 20.84
CA GLY A 19 3.18 6.27 22.07
C GLY A 19 4.50 7.05 21.93
N GLY A 20 4.90 7.44 20.72
CA GLY A 20 6.14 8.18 20.45
C GLY A 20 6.65 8.08 19.02
N ARG A 21 6.25 7.02 18.29
CA ARG A 21 6.47 6.87 16.84
C ARG A 21 5.14 6.69 16.12
N THR A 22 5.04 7.21 14.90
CA THR A 22 3.89 6.96 14.02
C THR A 22 4.31 5.89 13.03
N ALA A 23 3.70 4.72 13.13
CA ALA A 23 3.85 3.65 12.16
C ALA A 23 2.94 3.94 10.96
N TRP A 24 3.43 3.73 9.76
CA TRP A 24 2.72 3.96 8.51
C TRP A 24 2.66 2.68 7.69
N SER A 25 1.51 2.40 7.11
CA SER A 25 1.31 1.29 6.20
C SER A 25 0.47 1.75 5.01
N CYS A 26 0.38 0.93 3.98
CA CYS A 26 -0.42 1.22 2.79
C CYS A 26 -1.22 -0.03 2.42
N VAL A 27 -2.46 0.16 1.97
CA VAL A 27 -3.29 -0.90 1.40
C VAL A 27 -3.67 -0.45 0.01
N VAL A 28 -3.29 -1.21 -1.01
CA VAL A 28 -3.73 -0.96 -2.38
C VAL A 28 -4.93 -1.84 -2.70
N THR A 29 -6.00 -1.26 -3.22
CA THR A 29 -7.19 -1.98 -3.64
C THR A 29 -7.21 -2.03 -5.17
N VAL A 30 -7.11 -3.23 -5.74
CA VAL A 30 -7.08 -3.45 -7.20
C VAL A 30 -8.16 -4.45 -7.57
N GLN A 31 -9.04 -4.09 -8.50
CA GLN A 31 -10.19 -4.91 -8.92
C GLN A 31 -11.11 -5.39 -7.78
N GLY A 32 -11.14 -4.68 -6.64
CA GLY A 32 -11.93 -5.09 -5.47
C GLY A 32 -11.21 -6.06 -4.52
N ALA A 33 -9.96 -6.43 -4.81
CA ALA A 33 -9.07 -7.12 -3.89
C ALA A 33 -8.16 -6.13 -3.15
N ASN A 34 -7.98 -6.32 -1.85
CA ASN A 34 -7.17 -5.46 -0.99
C ASN A 34 -5.81 -6.10 -0.71
N PHE A 35 -4.74 -5.36 -0.97
CA PHE A 35 -3.36 -5.79 -0.80
C PHE A 35 -2.66 -4.88 0.19
N PRO A 36 -2.51 -5.30 1.46
CA PRO A 36 -1.76 -4.56 2.46
C PRO A 36 -0.25 -4.71 2.26
N ALA A 37 0.48 -3.63 2.51
CA ALA A 37 1.93 -3.63 2.65
C ALA A 37 2.36 -4.65 3.70
N ARG A 38 3.52 -5.26 3.50
CA ARG A 38 4.03 -6.34 4.34
C ARG A 38 4.46 -5.85 5.72
N PHE A 39 4.96 -4.62 5.80
CA PHE A 39 5.51 -4.05 7.01
C PHE A 39 4.90 -2.69 7.34
N TRP A 40 5.10 -2.29 8.60
CA TRP A 40 4.87 -0.93 9.05
C TRP A 40 6.18 -0.16 8.94
N TYR A 41 6.10 0.97 8.27
CA TYR A 41 7.21 1.86 7.96
C TYR A 41 7.14 3.10 8.86
N ASP A 42 8.25 3.81 9.00
CA ASP A 42 8.21 5.13 9.64
C ASP A 42 7.66 6.18 8.65
N GLY A 43 7.31 7.38 9.12
CA GLY A 43 6.72 8.43 8.29
C GLY A 43 7.59 8.85 7.10
N GLN A 44 8.91 8.71 7.24
CA GLN A 44 9.86 8.94 6.15
C GLN A 44 9.79 7.89 5.03
N TYR A 45 9.25 6.70 5.31
CA TYR A 45 9.22 5.55 4.40
C TYR A 45 7.79 5.17 3.97
N VAL A 46 6.84 6.10 4.07
CA VAL A 46 5.46 5.92 3.56
C VAL A 46 5.46 5.58 2.07
N ASN A 47 6.41 6.12 1.31
CA ASN A 47 6.52 5.83 -0.11
C ASN A 47 6.94 4.37 -0.35
N ASN A 48 7.84 3.83 0.47
CA ASN A 48 8.21 2.42 0.43
C ASN A 48 7.01 1.52 0.76
N ALA A 49 6.17 1.92 1.72
CA ALA A 49 4.93 1.19 2.03
C ALA A 49 3.99 1.15 0.82
N ARG A 50 3.91 2.24 0.05
CA ARG A 50 3.11 2.32 -1.18
C ARG A 50 3.69 1.42 -2.28
N GLU A 51 5.00 1.44 -2.47
CA GLU A 51 5.69 0.60 -3.46
C GLU A 51 5.54 -0.89 -3.12
N ASP A 52 5.70 -1.27 -1.85
CA ASP A 52 5.56 -2.66 -1.38
C ASP A 52 4.12 -3.19 -1.59
N ALA A 53 3.11 -2.36 -1.31
CA ALA A 53 1.72 -2.69 -1.59
C ALA A 53 1.46 -2.83 -3.11
N ALA A 54 2.04 -1.94 -3.92
CA ALA A 54 1.91 -1.99 -5.38
C ALA A 54 2.58 -3.24 -5.98
N GLU A 55 3.78 -3.59 -5.51
CA GLU A 55 4.51 -4.78 -5.93
C GLU A 55 3.72 -6.05 -5.60
N LYS A 56 3.15 -6.15 -4.40
CA LYS A 56 2.25 -7.25 -4.03
C LYS A 56 1.05 -7.35 -4.97
N ALA A 57 0.40 -6.22 -5.27
CA ALA A 57 -0.74 -6.24 -6.18
C ALA A 57 -0.33 -6.67 -7.59
N LEU A 58 0.82 -6.21 -8.10
CA LEU A 58 1.35 -6.62 -9.40
C LEU A 58 1.75 -8.10 -9.43
N GLN A 59 2.31 -8.65 -8.35
CA GLN A 59 2.62 -10.08 -8.27
C GLN A 59 1.36 -10.96 -8.23
N THR A 60 0.22 -10.42 -7.80
CA THR A 60 -1.03 -11.17 -7.67
C THR A 60 -1.98 -10.96 -8.87
N LEU A 61 -1.70 -9.98 -9.73
CA LEU A 61 -2.43 -9.69 -10.97
C LEU A 61 -1.85 -10.48 -12.15
#